data_AF-A0A177EE81-F1
#
_entry.id   AF-A0A177EE81-F1
#
_cell.length_a   1.000
_cell.length_b   1.000
_cell.length_c   1.000
_cell.angle_alpha   90.00
_cell.angle_beta   90.00
_cell.angle_gamma   90.00
#
_symmetry.space_group_name_H-M   'P 1'
#
loop_
_entity.id
_entity.type
_entity.pdbx_description
1 polymer ?
#
loop_
_entity_poly.entity_id
_entity_poly.type
_entity_poly.pdbx_seq_one_letter_code
_entity_poly.pdbx_strand_id
1 'polypeptide(L)'
;MKSNLVRSFGKVFETSLGKRLGKVLGKALWCHVLCLIVLCVIVGCADEVSEPNYIVSPYTEQTMEFFDRSRSDDWPNRLETVEIDGQRCILKKQTRVIFISLQNYTLETVPEKLVEGIPFFGLALGSDEPSDPAVLEKILSVFGTINAWLLELRNLEVRVSSDNDEHPRPPRCVINANIFRISHTPKTTIEWVQKRLALSESQLLFIISCMPDFGNLEVLDGFSPACLVRLALHDIDKLDSLDCKLFREGPLPDELEISGNSTVTTPKISEEIIWNMLAKKKWVSLRMPVELWVELMKPSEQPKLLRVGYLQIVFCPGSSIPTPVVGMDRVTAGYLSIRLTNAKNLLTITDAEQTLDWVSTAFVGLETLIVDGPSGPELKYFIRSHTIDIPTIPTLKRIEVFDVECLHDPNIIRDDSKIVCLSLEAWELFGSGKLGDELANSQTDLSQLS
;
A
#
# COMPACT_ATOMS: atom_id res chain seq x y z
N MET A 1 26.03 -27.24 -8.52
CA MET A 1 25.71 -28.61 -8.07
C MET A 1 24.46 -29.08 -8.80
N LYS A 2 24.55 -30.14 -9.62
CA LYS A 2 23.43 -30.75 -10.34
C LYS A 2 23.01 -32.02 -9.60
N SER A 3 21.74 -32.15 -9.21
CA SER A 3 21.20 -33.38 -8.61
C SER A 3 20.58 -34.26 -9.70
N ASN A 4 21.06 -35.51 -9.76
CA ASN A 4 20.50 -36.56 -10.61
C ASN A 4 19.32 -37.21 -9.88
N LEU A 5 18.19 -37.33 -10.58
CA LEU A 5 17.02 -38.06 -10.12
C LEU A 5 17.30 -39.58 -10.27
N VAL A 6 17.47 -40.27 -9.14
CA VAL A 6 17.65 -41.73 -9.11
C VAL A 6 16.33 -42.39 -9.49
N ARG A 7 16.31 -43.00 -10.67
CA ARG A 7 15.22 -43.82 -11.20
C ARG A 7 15.50 -45.29 -10.87
N SER A 8 14.46 -45.98 -10.38
CA SER A 8 14.28 -47.44 -10.31
C SER A 8 14.60 -48.16 -8.97
N PHE A 9 13.53 -48.44 -8.23
CA PHE A 9 13.42 -49.53 -7.25
C PHE A 9 12.23 -50.45 -7.61
N GLY A 10 12.06 -50.73 -8.90
CA GLY A 10 10.83 -51.34 -9.43
C GLY A 10 10.87 -52.82 -9.78
N LYS A 11 11.93 -53.59 -9.47
CA LYS A 11 12.09 -54.94 -10.04
C LYS A 11 12.62 -56.05 -9.12
N VAL A 12 12.43 -55.96 -7.80
CA VAL A 12 12.95 -56.99 -6.86
C VAL A 12 11.87 -57.88 -6.22
N PHE A 13 10.57 -57.66 -6.47
CA PHE A 13 9.49 -58.42 -5.81
C PHE A 13 8.67 -59.36 -6.71
N GLU A 14 9.32 -60.05 -7.65
CA GLU A 14 8.68 -61.05 -8.54
C GLU A 14 9.07 -62.51 -8.24
N THR A 15 9.36 -62.85 -6.98
CA THR A 15 9.45 -64.26 -6.56
C THR A 15 8.17 -64.68 -5.84
N SER A 16 7.69 -65.91 -6.10
CA SER A 16 6.37 -66.42 -5.71
C SER A 16 6.11 -66.50 -4.20
N LEU A 17 7.14 -66.34 -3.36
CA LEU A 17 7.00 -66.16 -1.91
C LEU A 17 6.48 -64.75 -1.52
N GLY A 18 6.79 -63.71 -2.31
CA GLY A 18 6.38 -62.33 -2.07
C GLY A 18 4.87 -62.08 -2.24
N LYS A 19 4.19 -62.89 -3.07
CA LYS A 19 2.74 -62.75 -3.30
C LYS A 19 1.88 -63.19 -2.11
N ARG A 20 2.36 -64.12 -1.28
CA ARG A 20 1.66 -64.56 -0.05
C ARG A 20 2.04 -63.70 1.16
N LEU A 21 3.32 -63.35 1.33
CA LEU A 21 3.77 -62.46 2.41
C LEU A 21 3.27 -61.02 2.21
N GLY A 22 3.25 -60.49 0.98
CA GLY A 22 2.74 -59.15 0.68
C GLY A 22 1.24 -58.98 0.95
N LYS A 23 0.43 -60.05 0.81
CA LYS A 23 -1.00 -60.01 1.16
C LYS A 23 -1.26 -59.96 2.67
N VAL A 24 -0.36 -60.51 3.49
CA VAL A 24 -0.51 -60.51 4.96
C VAL A 24 0.12 -59.25 5.56
N LEU A 25 1.34 -58.89 5.13
CA LEU A 25 2.01 -57.66 5.56
C LEU A 25 1.28 -56.41 5.08
N GLY A 26 0.70 -56.43 3.87
CA GLY A 26 -0.10 -55.32 3.36
C GLY A 26 -1.34 -55.04 4.21
N LYS A 27 -1.98 -56.08 4.78
CA LYS A 27 -3.13 -55.91 5.68
C LYS A 27 -2.72 -55.36 7.05
N ALA A 28 -1.59 -55.80 7.59
CA ALA A 28 -1.06 -55.29 8.86
C ALA A 28 -0.64 -53.81 8.73
N LEU A 29 0.07 -53.47 7.66
CA LEU A 29 0.48 -52.09 7.37
C LEU A 29 -0.74 -51.17 7.15
N TRP A 30 -1.75 -51.65 6.42
CA TRP A 30 -2.99 -50.91 6.18
C TRP A 30 -3.76 -50.62 7.48
N CYS A 31 -3.78 -51.57 8.42
CA CYS A 31 -4.37 -51.39 9.73
C CYS A 31 -3.62 -50.30 10.53
N HIS A 32 -2.29 -50.32 10.53
CA HIS A 32 -1.50 -49.29 11.23
C HIS A 32 -1.61 -47.90 10.60
N VAL A 33 -1.68 -47.82 9.27
CA VAL A 33 -1.92 -46.55 8.56
C VAL A 33 -3.32 -46.02 8.84
N LEU A 34 -4.35 -46.87 8.85
CA LEU A 34 -5.70 -46.49 9.27
C LEU A 34 -5.73 -46.03 10.73
N CYS A 35 -5.06 -46.74 11.64
CA CYS A 35 -4.96 -46.33 13.03
C CYS A 35 -4.25 -44.97 13.17
N LEU A 36 -3.21 -44.69 12.39
CA LEU A 36 -2.53 -43.39 12.37
C LEU A 36 -3.45 -42.29 11.83
N ILE A 37 -4.20 -42.53 10.75
CA ILE A 37 -5.16 -41.56 10.21
C ILE A 37 -6.26 -41.29 11.24
N VAL A 38 -6.80 -42.33 11.87
CA VAL A 38 -7.82 -42.20 12.91
C VAL A 38 -7.26 -41.47 14.13
N LEU A 39 -6.02 -41.74 14.54
CA LEU A 39 -5.35 -40.99 15.61
C LEU A 39 -5.12 -39.52 15.23
N CYS A 40 -4.72 -39.22 13.99
CA CYS A 40 -4.57 -37.84 13.51
C CYS A 40 -5.93 -37.11 13.45
N VAL A 41 -7.01 -37.81 13.09
CA VAL A 41 -8.37 -37.26 13.13
C VAL A 41 -8.83 -37.07 14.57
N ILE A 42 -8.58 -38.02 15.48
CA ILE A 42 -8.95 -37.89 16.90
C ILE A 42 -8.14 -36.78 17.58
N VAL A 43 -6.86 -36.63 17.26
CA VAL A 43 -6.01 -35.54 17.78
C VAL A 43 -6.40 -34.20 17.14
N GLY A 44 -6.84 -34.18 15.88
CA GLY A 44 -7.39 -32.99 15.22
C GLY A 44 -8.85 -32.66 15.63
N CYS A 45 -9.56 -33.61 16.23
CA CYS A 45 -10.91 -33.46 16.79
C CYS A 45 -10.90 -33.39 18.32
N ALA A 46 -9.74 -33.38 18.97
CA ALA A 46 -9.66 -32.89 20.33
C ALA A 46 -10.00 -31.41 20.21
N ASP A 47 -11.24 -31.06 20.55
CA ASP A 47 -11.73 -29.67 20.57
C ASP A 47 -10.64 -28.84 21.20
N GLU A 48 -9.96 -28.02 20.38
CA GLU A 48 -9.05 -27.00 20.90
C GLU A 48 -9.91 -26.24 21.90
N VAL A 49 -9.61 -26.43 23.20
CA VAL A 49 -10.33 -25.77 24.27
C VAL A 49 -10.15 -24.30 23.97
N SER A 50 -11.20 -23.71 23.40
CA SER A 50 -11.13 -22.36 22.87
C SER A 50 -10.69 -21.48 24.01
N GLU A 51 -9.51 -20.87 23.87
CA GLU A 51 -8.99 -20.00 24.92
C GLU A 51 -10.09 -19.03 25.34
N PRO A 52 -10.28 -18.80 26.65
CA PRO A 52 -11.30 -17.90 27.12
C PRO A 52 -11.16 -16.56 26.40
N ASN A 53 -12.25 -16.05 25.84
CA ASN A 53 -12.27 -14.79 25.10
C ASN A 53 -12.27 -13.56 26.03
N TYR A 54 -11.73 -13.71 27.23
CA TYR A 54 -11.64 -12.68 28.26
C TYR A 54 -10.31 -12.78 29.01
N ILE A 55 -9.90 -11.67 29.60
CA ILE A 55 -8.65 -11.56 30.36
C ILE A 55 -9.02 -11.41 31.83
N VAL A 56 -8.49 -12.32 32.66
CA VAL A 56 -8.56 -12.23 34.12
C VAL A 56 -7.29 -11.57 34.61
N SER A 57 -7.41 -10.39 35.22
CA SER A 57 -6.26 -9.66 35.75
C SER A 57 -6.64 -8.90 37.03
N PRO A 58 -5.73 -8.81 38.02
CA PRO A 58 -5.94 -7.97 39.20
C PRO A 58 -6.02 -6.47 38.85
N TYR A 59 -5.57 -6.07 37.66
CA TYR A 59 -5.58 -4.68 37.19
C TYR A 59 -6.81 -4.33 36.35
N THR A 60 -7.83 -5.20 36.30
CA THR A 60 -9.02 -5.04 35.45
C THR A 60 -9.75 -3.73 35.71
N GLU A 61 -10.13 -3.46 36.96
CA GLU A 61 -10.90 -2.26 37.32
C GLU A 61 -10.11 -0.97 37.06
N GLN A 62 -8.83 -0.95 37.42
CA GLN A 62 -7.94 0.19 37.17
C GLN A 62 -7.76 0.46 35.67
N THR A 63 -7.64 -0.59 34.87
CA THR A 63 -7.52 -0.47 33.41
C THR A 63 -8.81 0.09 32.81
N MET A 64 -9.96 -0.39 33.27
CA MET A 64 -11.25 0.14 32.83
C MET A 64 -11.42 1.61 33.19
N GLU A 65 -11.07 2.00 34.42
CA GLU A 65 -11.10 3.41 34.85
C GLU A 65 -10.18 4.29 33.99
N PHE A 66 -8.98 3.78 33.66
CA PHE A 66 -8.05 4.47 32.77
C PHE A 66 -8.69 4.79 31.41
N PHE A 67 -9.34 3.83 30.76
CA PHE A 67 -10.00 4.08 29.46
C PHE A 67 -11.28 4.92 29.58
N ASP A 68 -12.10 4.68 30.60
CA ASP A 68 -13.34 5.42 30.86
C ASP A 68 -13.09 6.93 31.07
N ARG A 69 -11.89 7.31 31.50
CA ARG A 69 -11.48 8.72 31.68
C ARG A 69 -11.44 9.52 30.36
N SER A 70 -11.29 8.85 29.22
CA SER A 70 -11.36 9.47 27.89
C SER A 70 -12.78 9.49 27.31
N ARG A 71 -13.79 9.07 28.07
CA ARG A 71 -15.18 9.02 27.59
C ARG A 71 -15.71 10.42 27.24
N SER A 72 -16.29 10.52 26.06
CA SER A 72 -17.07 11.66 25.59
C SER A 72 -18.37 11.17 24.95
N ASP A 73 -19.25 12.10 24.60
CA ASP A 73 -20.49 11.76 23.88
C ASP A 73 -20.21 11.21 22.48
N ASP A 74 -19.16 11.74 21.82
CA ASP A 74 -18.73 11.29 20.49
C ASP A 74 -17.94 9.98 20.54
N TRP A 75 -17.21 9.74 21.63
CA TRP A 75 -16.33 8.59 21.82
C TRP A 75 -16.62 7.92 23.15
N PRO A 76 -17.45 6.86 23.19
CA PRO A 76 -17.81 6.21 24.45
C PRO A 76 -16.58 5.65 25.19
N ASN A 77 -15.51 5.28 24.48
CA ASN A 77 -14.21 4.86 25.01
C ASN A 77 -14.29 3.84 26.16
N ARG A 78 -15.19 2.87 26.02
CA ARG A 78 -15.37 1.77 26.99
C ARG A 78 -14.76 0.49 26.46
N LEU A 79 -13.95 -0.16 27.29
CA LEU A 79 -13.55 -1.54 27.03
C LEU A 79 -14.79 -2.45 27.09
N GLU A 80 -14.88 -3.35 26.11
CA GLU A 80 -15.86 -4.42 26.12
C GLU A 80 -15.53 -5.39 27.27
N THR A 81 -16.56 -5.76 28.03
CA THR A 81 -16.42 -6.62 29.21
C THR A 81 -17.44 -7.74 29.20
N VAL A 82 -17.16 -8.77 29.99
CA VAL A 82 -18.06 -9.89 30.27
C VAL A 82 -18.06 -10.14 31.78
N GLU A 83 -19.19 -10.62 32.31
CA GLU A 83 -19.29 -11.06 33.70
C GLU A 83 -19.11 -12.58 33.76
N ILE A 84 -18.09 -13.03 34.49
CA ILE A 84 -17.77 -14.44 34.70
C ILE A 84 -17.75 -14.67 36.21
N ASP A 85 -18.61 -15.56 36.70
CA ASP A 85 -18.72 -15.88 38.13
C ASP A 85 -18.92 -14.65 39.04
N GLY A 86 -19.65 -13.65 38.55
CA GLY A 86 -19.89 -12.37 39.26
C GLY A 86 -18.71 -11.39 39.22
N GLN A 87 -17.62 -11.73 38.54
CA GLN A 87 -16.47 -10.85 38.31
C GLN A 87 -16.51 -10.26 36.91
N ARG A 88 -16.34 -8.94 36.81
CA ARG A 88 -16.18 -8.25 35.53
C ARG A 88 -14.79 -8.53 34.97
N CYS A 89 -14.71 -8.98 33.73
CA CYS A 89 -13.48 -9.25 32.99
C CYS A 89 -13.47 -8.48 31.67
N ILE A 90 -12.28 -8.07 31.22
CA ILE A 90 -12.11 -7.41 29.91
C ILE A 90 -12.17 -8.48 28.82
N LEU A 91 -12.96 -8.26 27.77
CA LEU A 91 -12.93 -9.12 26.59
C LEU A 91 -11.54 -9.07 25.96
N LYS A 92 -11.03 -10.23 25.52
CA LYS A 92 -9.68 -10.35 24.99
C LYS A 92 -9.49 -9.40 23.82
N LYS A 93 -10.40 -9.38 22.84
CA LYS A 93 -10.35 -8.51 21.66
C LYS A 93 -11.30 -7.32 21.80
N GLN A 94 -10.82 -6.13 21.48
CA GLN A 94 -11.62 -4.91 21.46
C GLN A 94 -11.96 -4.55 20.02
N THR A 95 -13.25 -4.60 19.65
CA THR A 95 -13.66 -4.49 18.23
C THR A 95 -13.86 -3.04 17.77
N ARG A 96 -13.96 -2.11 18.72
CA ARG A 96 -14.16 -0.69 18.46
C ARG A 96 -12.83 0.07 18.47
N VAL A 97 -12.84 1.25 17.85
CA VAL A 97 -11.76 2.22 18.00
C VAL A 97 -11.87 2.85 19.39
N ILE A 98 -10.78 2.81 20.13
CA ILE A 98 -10.66 3.45 21.45
C ILE A 98 -9.77 4.68 21.31
N PHE A 99 -10.24 5.81 21.83
CA PHE A 99 -9.52 7.08 21.83
C PHE A 99 -9.05 7.42 23.25
N ILE A 100 -7.76 7.75 23.39
CA ILE A 100 -7.15 8.24 24.63
C ILE A 100 -6.91 9.73 24.45
N SER A 101 -7.69 10.53 25.18
CA SER A 101 -7.64 11.98 25.18
C SER A 101 -6.63 12.45 26.23
N LEU A 102 -5.43 12.82 25.82
CA LEU A 102 -4.32 13.07 26.74
C LEU A 102 -4.59 14.24 27.70
N GLN A 103 -5.43 15.21 27.32
CA GLN A 103 -5.83 16.31 28.22
C GLN A 103 -6.62 15.85 29.45
N ASN A 104 -7.16 14.64 29.46
CA ASN A 104 -7.90 14.08 30.60
C ASN A 104 -6.99 13.39 31.62
N TYR A 105 -5.68 13.30 31.35
CA TYR A 105 -4.72 12.61 32.19
C TYR A 105 -3.67 13.54 32.78
N THR A 106 -3.38 13.32 34.06
CA THR A 106 -2.19 13.80 34.76
C THR A 106 -1.30 12.61 35.14
N LEU A 107 -0.08 12.89 35.60
CA LEU A 107 0.85 11.85 36.06
C LEU A 107 0.24 10.97 37.15
N GLU A 108 -0.58 11.51 38.05
CA GLU A 108 -1.23 10.77 39.14
C GLU A 108 -2.34 9.85 38.63
N THR A 109 -3.01 10.23 37.54
CA THR A 109 -4.16 9.50 37.02
C THR A 109 -3.79 8.35 36.10
N VAL A 110 -2.58 8.37 35.53
CA VAL A 110 -2.06 7.24 34.74
C VAL A 110 -1.61 6.17 35.73
N PRO A 111 -2.16 4.94 35.66
CA PRO A 111 -1.84 3.88 36.61
C PRO A 111 -0.39 3.39 36.46
N GLU A 112 0.12 2.66 37.44
CA GLU A 112 1.44 2.03 37.32
C GLU A 112 1.44 0.82 36.38
N LYS A 113 0.28 0.17 36.24
CA LYS A 113 0.09 -1.04 35.42
C LYS A 113 -1.26 -1.01 34.75
N LEU A 114 -1.32 -1.56 33.55
CA LEU A 114 -2.56 -1.90 32.85
C LEU A 114 -2.63 -3.41 32.66
N VAL A 115 -3.82 -3.91 32.30
CA VAL A 115 -3.95 -5.29 31.80
C VAL A 115 -3.16 -5.42 30.49
N GLU A 116 -2.18 -6.30 30.48
CA GLU A 116 -1.34 -6.56 29.31
C GLU A 116 -2.08 -7.41 28.25
N GLY A 117 -1.62 -7.33 27.01
CA GLY A 117 -2.04 -8.24 25.95
C GLY A 117 -3.45 -8.01 25.38
N ILE A 118 -4.06 -6.84 25.61
CA ILE A 118 -5.33 -6.45 24.98
C ILE A 118 -5.06 -6.10 23.50
N PRO A 119 -5.60 -6.85 22.51
CA PRO A 119 -5.52 -6.48 21.11
C PRO A 119 -6.68 -5.54 20.74
N PHE A 120 -6.35 -4.40 20.17
CA PHE A 120 -7.30 -3.39 19.73
C PHE A 120 -7.58 -3.49 18.23
N PHE A 121 -8.83 -3.31 17.81
CA PHE A 121 -9.11 -3.01 16.41
C PHE A 121 -8.53 -1.65 16.03
N GLY A 122 -8.76 -0.62 16.85
CA GLY A 122 -8.12 0.68 16.71
C GLY A 122 -7.82 1.29 18.07
N LEU A 123 -6.62 1.85 18.21
CA LEU A 123 -6.23 2.67 19.34
C LEU A 123 -5.74 4.02 18.81
N ALA A 124 -6.34 5.11 19.26
CA ALA A 124 -5.96 6.45 18.89
C ALA A 124 -5.51 7.21 20.15
N LEU A 125 -4.36 7.87 20.08
CA LEU A 125 -3.86 8.77 21.12
C LEU A 125 -3.87 10.18 20.55
N GLY A 126 -4.49 11.12 21.26
CA GLY A 126 -4.53 12.49 20.80
C GLY A 126 -4.89 13.49 21.88
N SER A 127 -4.79 14.76 21.52
CA SER A 127 -5.16 15.87 22.40
C SER A 127 -5.65 17.04 21.58
N ASP A 128 -6.54 17.85 22.15
CA ASP A 128 -6.92 19.14 21.54
C ASP A 128 -6.02 20.29 22.02
N GLU A 129 -5.24 20.04 23.07
CA GLU A 129 -4.30 20.99 23.67
C GLU A 129 -2.88 20.39 23.75
N PRO A 130 -1.82 21.23 23.81
CA PRO A 130 -0.48 20.74 24.02
C PRO A 130 -0.38 19.87 25.28
N SER A 131 0.05 18.62 25.10
CA SER A 131 0.14 17.62 26.15
C SER A 131 1.46 17.71 26.90
N ASP A 132 1.43 17.35 28.18
CA ASP A 132 2.63 17.15 28.98
C ASP A 132 3.39 15.90 28.46
N PRO A 133 4.64 16.03 27.99
CA PRO A 133 5.45 14.89 27.56
C PRO A 133 5.51 13.77 28.60
N ALA A 134 5.57 14.13 29.90
CA ALA A 134 5.72 13.15 30.97
C ALA A 134 4.48 12.26 31.11
N VAL A 135 3.28 12.81 30.87
CA VAL A 135 2.02 12.04 30.88
C VAL A 135 2.00 11.05 29.73
N LEU A 136 2.31 11.50 28.51
CA LEU A 136 2.36 10.61 27.34
C LEU A 136 3.44 9.52 27.49
N GLU A 137 4.62 9.88 27.99
CA GLU A 137 5.70 8.93 28.26
C GLU A 137 5.28 7.89 29.30
N LYS A 138 4.59 8.31 30.37
CA LYS A 138 4.04 7.38 31.36
C LYS A 138 2.99 6.46 30.74
N ILE A 139 2.09 6.97 29.91
CA ILE A 139 1.08 6.15 29.20
C ILE A 139 1.76 5.10 28.31
N LEU A 140 2.71 5.51 27.47
CA LEU A 140 3.46 4.61 26.58
C LEU A 140 4.24 3.54 27.37
N SER A 141 4.86 3.94 28.48
CA SER A 141 5.60 3.04 29.37
C SER A 141 4.67 1.98 30.01
N VAL A 142 3.50 2.40 30.50
CA VAL A 142 2.54 1.53 31.18
C VAL A 142 1.88 0.55 30.19
N PHE A 143 1.71 0.94 28.93
CA PHE A 143 1.31 -0.01 27.90
C PHE A 143 2.34 -1.12 27.69
N GLY A 144 3.63 -0.78 27.71
CA GLY A 144 4.72 -1.71 27.42
C GLY A 144 4.72 -2.17 25.97
N THR A 145 3.74 -2.98 25.57
CA THR A 145 3.47 -3.40 24.20
C THR A 145 2.03 -3.07 23.80
N ILE A 146 1.86 -2.31 22.71
CA ILE A 146 0.56 -2.04 22.10
C ILE A 146 0.33 -3.02 20.96
N ASN A 147 -0.73 -3.83 21.07
CA ASN A 147 -1.19 -4.70 19.99
C ASN A 147 -2.45 -4.09 19.37
N ALA A 148 -2.39 -3.61 18.13
CA ALA A 148 -3.54 -2.99 17.48
C ALA A 148 -3.57 -3.25 15.98
N TRP A 149 -4.74 -3.37 15.36
CA TRP A 149 -4.81 -3.35 13.90
C TRP A 149 -4.50 -1.94 13.36
N LEU A 150 -5.06 -0.90 13.98
CA LEU A 150 -4.74 0.51 13.74
C LEU A 150 -4.23 1.19 15.01
N LEU A 151 -3.04 1.80 14.95
CA LEU A 151 -2.57 2.76 15.95
C LEU A 151 -2.50 4.15 15.31
N GLU A 152 -3.20 5.12 15.87
CA GLU A 152 -3.24 6.50 15.37
C GLU A 152 -2.70 7.49 16.43
N LEU A 153 -1.79 8.37 16.01
CA LEU A 153 -1.38 9.55 16.77
C LEU A 153 -2.01 10.77 16.11
N ARG A 154 -2.94 11.43 16.81
CA ARG A 154 -3.78 12.49 16.24
C ARG A 154 -3.66 13.79 17.02
N ASN A 155 -3.46 14.90 16.31
CA ASN A 155 -3.42 16.25 16.90
C ASN A 155 -2.42 16.34 18.07
N LEU A 156 -1.33 15.57 18.02
CA LEU A 156 -0.46 15.43 19.17
C LEU A 156 0.58 16.55 19.15
N GLU A 157 0.48 17.49 20.09
CA GLU A 157 1.50 18.52 20.30
C GLU A 157 2.11 18.35 21.69
N VAL A 158 3.43 18.12 21.75
CA VAL A 158 4.15 17.95 23.01
C VAL A 158 5.00 19.18 23.28
N ARG A 159 4.86 19.77 24.47
CA ARG A 159 5.72 20.87 24.92
C ARG A 159 7.11 20.32 25.25
N VAL A 160 8.01 20.33 24.27
CA VAL A 160 9.40 19.93 24.48
C VAL A 160 10.07 20.99 25.36
N SER A 161 10.16 20.73 26.67
CA SER A 161 11.05 21.53 27.53
C SER A 161 12.49 21.23 27.13
N SER A 162 13.33 22.26 27.13
CA SER A 162 14.76 22.14 26.84
C SER A 162 15.56 21.45 27.96
N ASP A 163 14.89 20.74 28.87
CA ASP A 163 15.54 20.20 30.07
C ASP A 163 16.39 18.96 29.73
N ASN A 164 17.64 19.05 30.17
CA ASN A 164 18.74 18.18 29.81
C ASN A 164 18.57 16.75 30.36
N ASP A 165 18.27 15.82 29.46
CA ASP A 165 18.74 14.42 29.24
C ASP A 165 19.43 13.56 30.33
N GLU A 166 19.48 13.90 31.62
CA GLU A 166 20.19 13.08 32.63
C GLU A 166 19.33 12.00 33.31
N HIS A 167 18.03 11.95 33.08
CA HIS A 167 17.19 10.89 33.67
C HIS A 167 17.28 9.57 32.89
N PRO A 168 17.33 8.41 33.58
CA PRO A 168 17.29 7.11 32.93
C PRO A 168 16.08 7.03 32.01
N ARG A 169 16.32 6.78 30.72
CA ARG A 169 15.24 6.70 29.74
C ARG A 169 14.37 5.48 30.06
N PRO A 170 13.03 5.64 30.15
CA PRO A 170 12.14 4.51 30.34
C PRO A 170 12.25 3.55 29.14
N PRO A 171 11.88 2.27 29.34
CA PRO A 171 11.81 1.32 28.24
C PRO A 171 10.89 1.85 27.14
N ARG A 172 11.26 1.59 25.87
CA ARG A 172 10.45 1.98 24.72
C ARG A 172 9.17 1.15 24.66
N CYS A 173 8.06 1.78 24.31
CA CYS A 173 6.82 1.11 24.02
C CYS A 173 6.94 0.35 22.70
N VAL A 174 6.76 -0.97 22.74
CA VAL A 174 6.77 -1.81 21.55
C VAL A 174 5.43 -1.69 20.86
N ILE A 175 5.45 -1.36 19.58
CA ILE A 175 4.25 -1.27 18.76
C ILE A 175 4.19 -2.49 17.85
N ASN A 176 3.12 -3.26 18.01
CA ASN A 176 2.72 -4.34 17.12
C ASN A 176 1.42 -3.92 16.43
N ALA A 177 1.56 -3.26 15.28
CA ALA A 177 0.41 -2.77 14.52
C ALA A 177 0.50 -2.96 13.01
N ASN A 178 -0.64 -3.24 12.38
CA ASN A 178 -0.75 -3.38 10.93
C ASN A 178 -0.74 -2.00 10.24
N ILE A 179 -1.42 -1.02 10.84
CA ILE A 179 -1.47 0.36 10.35
C ILE A 179 -0.99 1.28 11.45
N PHE A 180 0.04 2.08 11.16
CA PHE A 180 0.47 3.17 12.01
C PHE A 180 0.17 4.48 11.30
N ARG A 181 -0.69 5.31 11.91
CA ARG A 181 -1.11 6.59 11.35
C ARG A 181 -0.65 7.74 12.24
N ILE A 182 -0.10 8.77 11.62
CA ILE A 182 0.19 10.04 12.28
C ILE A 182 -0.57 11.13 11.53
N SER A 183 -1.43 11.87 12.24
CA SER A 183 -2.25 12.91 11.66
C SER A 183 -2.16 14.20 12.47
N HIS A 184 -2.01 15.32 11.78
CA HIS A 184 -1.97 16.67 12.36
C HIS A 184 -1.00 16.81 13.56
N THR A 185 0.16 16.17 13.46
CA THR A 185 1.16 16.11 14.53
C THR A 185 2.41 16.85 14.05
N PRO A 186 2.91 17.88 14.77
CA PRO A 186 4.09 18.63 14.36
C PRO A 186 5.35 17.76 14.32
N LYS A 187 6.31 18.11 13.45
CA LYS A 187 7.58 17.37 13.27
C LYS A 187 8.30 17.09 14.59
N THR A 188 8.42 18.10 15.46
CA THR A 188 9.08 18.00 16.77
C THR A 188 8.46 16.95 17.68
N THR A 189 7.13 16.78 17.61
CA THR A 189 6.41 15.77 18.40
C THR A 189 6.63 14.37 17.82
N ILE A 190 6.68 14.23 16.49
CA ILE A 190 7.02 12.95 15.83
C ILE A 190 8.43 12.50 16.26
N GLU A 191 9.42 13.39 16.23
CA GLU A 191 10.79 13.10 16.67
C GLU A 191 10.85 12.71 18.16
N TRP A 192 10.04 13.35 19.00
CA TRP A 192 9.93 12.99 20.42
C TRP A 192 9.36 11.58 20.61
N VAL A 193 8.31 11.24 19.86
CA VAL A 193 7.66 9.93 19.89
C VAL A 193 8.59 8.83 19.39
N GLN A 194 9.35 9.07 18.33
CA GLN A 194 10.31 8.11 17.77
C GLN A 194 11.31 7.57 18.79
N LYS A 195 11.76 8.43 19.71
CA LYS A 195 12.72 8.05 20.76
C LYS A 195 12.11 7.06 21.77
N ARG A 196 10.78 6.96 21.82
CA ARG A 196 9.98 6.22 22.82
C ARG A 196 9.21 5.04 22.25
N LEU A 197 9.07 4.96 20.93
CA LEU A 197 8.44 3.82 20.27
C LEU A 197 9.49 2.87 19.68
N ALA A 198 9.16 1.58 19.66
CA ALA A 198 9.91 0.55 18.95
C ALA A 198 8.98 -0.16 17.97
N LEU A 199 9.29 -0.08 16.68
CA LEU A 199 8.51 -0.70 15.59
C LEU A 199 9.19 -1.95 15.01
N SER A 200 10.29 -2.40 15.61
CA SER A 200 11.21 -3.41 15.03
C SER A 200 10.59 -4.78 14.76
N GLU A 201 9.39 -5.05 15.27
CA GLU A 201 8.66 -6.31 15.07
C GLU A 201 7.45 -6.16 14.14
N SER A 202 7.12 -4.93 13.73
CA SER A 202 5.91 -4.64 12.93
C SER A 202 6.17 -4.69 11.42
N GLN A 203 5.24 -5.33 10.70
CA GLN A 203 5.06 -5.17 9.25
C GLN A 203 3.91 -4.19 9.02
N LEU A 204 4.22 -2.98 8.59
CA LEU A 204 3.25 -1.89 8.72
C LEU A 204 2.96 -1.15 7.42
N LEU A 205 1.72 -0.67 7.34
CA LEU A 205 1.31 0.43 6.50
C LEU A 205 1.48 1.71 7.29
N PHE A 206 2.35 2.60 6.82
CA PHE A 206 2.59 3.89 7.46
C PHE A 206 1.80 4.98 6.74
N ILE A 207 0.91 5.66 7.45
CA ILE A 207 0.14 6.78 6.93
C ILE A 207 0.52 8.05 7.70
N ILE A 208 0.90 9.10 6.99
CA ILE A 208 1.25 10.39 7.59
C ILE A 208 0.51 11.50 6.86
N SER A 209 -0.29 12.28 7.59
CA SER A 209 -0.80 13.56 7.12
C SER A 209 0.20 14.65 7.51
N CYS A 210 0.92 15.17 6.53
CA CYS A 210 1.94 16.19 6.73
C CYS A 210 1.31 17.51 7.17
N MET A 211 1.81 18.07 8.27
CA MET A 211 1.48 19.43 8.66
C MET A 211 2.22 20.43 7.77
N PRO A 212 1.76 21.69 7.69
CA PRO A 212 2.41 22.73 6.90
C PRO A 212 3.89 22.99 7.25
N ASP A 213 4.35 22.57 8.43
CA ASP A 213 5.72 22.72 8.94
C ASP A 213 6.52 21.40 8.93
N PHE A 214 6.06 20.38 8.22
CA PHE A 214 6.69 19.05 8.21
C PHE A 214 8.13 19.07 7.67
N GLY A 215 8.46 19.99 6.76
CA GLY A 215 9.80 20.15 6.20
C GLY A 215 10.18 18.98 5.28
N ASN A 216 11.06 18.09 5.74
CA ASN A 216 11.61 16.97 4.96
C ASN A 216 11.22 15.60 5.54
N LEU A 217 11.38 14.54 4.74
CA LEU A 217 11.09 13.16 5.15
C LEU A 217 12.14 12.54 6.09
N GLU A 218 13.20 13.26 6.49
CA GLU A 218 14.21 12.74 7.43
C GLU A 218 13.60 12.38 8.79
N VAL A 219 12.45 12.98 9.13
CA VAL A 219 11.66 12.59 10.30
C VAL A 219 11.17 11.14 10.22
N LEU A 220 11.30 10.43 9.10
CA LEU A 220 11.00 9.00 9.04
C LEU A 220 12.16 8.12 9.49
N ASP A 221 13.39 8.66 9.54
CA ASP A 221 14.61 7.89 9.79
C ASP A 221 14.70 7.34 11.21
N GLY A 222 13.97 7.94 12.15
CA GLY A 222 13.85 7.45 13.53
C GLY A 222 12.89 6.27 13.68
N PHE A 223 12.09 5.94 12.65
CA PHE A 223 11.27 4.73 12.63
C PHE A 223 12.04 3.59 11.98
N SER A 224 12.08 2.43 12.65
CA SER A 224 12.78 1.24 12.15
C SER A 224 11.85 0.03 12.18
N PRO A 225 10.85 -0.02 11.30
CA PRO A 225 9.96 -1.17 11.21
C PRO A 225 10.69 -2.43 10.70
N ALA A 226 10.16 -3.61 11.01
CA ALA A 226 10.66 -4.86 10.44
C ALA A 226 10.51 -4.86 8.90
N CYS A 227 9.35 -4.39 8.43
CA CYS A 227 9.05 -4.23 7.01
C CYS A 227 8.04 -3.10 6.82
N LEU A 228 8.28 -2.24 5.85
CA LEU A 228 7.33 -1.20 5.44
C LEU A 228 6.64 -1.66 4.15
N VAL A 229 5.38 -2.07 4.25
CA VAL A 229 4.61 -2.57 3.10
C VAL A 229 4.15 -1.42 2.22
N ARG A 230 3.61 -0.37 2.87
CA ARG A 230 3.10 0.84 2.22
C ARG A 230 3.51 2.08 2.98
N LEU A 231 3.87 3.13 2.24
CA LEU A 231 3.98 4.49 2.74
C LEU A 231 2.93 5.36 2.07
N ALA A 232 2.07 6.01 2.85
CA ALA A 232 1.11 7.00 2.38
C ALA A 232 1.38 8.35 3.03
N LEU A 233 1.66 9.35 2.21
CA LEU A 233 1.88 10.73 2.58
C LEU A 233 0.69 11.56 2.06
N HIS A 234 -0.06 12.14 2.97
CA HIS A 234 -1.21 13.00 2.68
C HIS A 234 -0.89 14.44 3.08
N ASP A 235 -1.61 15.39 2.49
CA ASP A 235 -1.52 16.81 2.80
C ASP A 235 -0.09 17.38 2.65
N ILE A 236 0.67 16.86 1.69
CA ILE A 236 2.10 17.17 1.48
C ILE A 236 2.38 18.54 0.84
N ASP A 237 1.47 19.50 0.97
CA ASP A 237 1.48 20.77 0.22
C ASP A 237 2.78 21.59 0.44
N LYS A 238 3.52 21.29 1.52
CA LYS A 238 4.77 21.96 1.93
C LYS A 238 5.92 20.98 2.22
N LEU A 239 5.95 19.82 1.56
CA LEU A 239 7.08 18.92 1.68
C LEU A 239 8.28 19.46 0.89
N ASP A 240 9.35 19.83 1.59
CA ASP A 240 10.54 20.45 1.00
C ASP A 240 11.41 19.44 0.22
N SER A 241 11.52 18.21 0.74
CA SER A 241 12.36 17.16 0.16
C SER A 241 11.88 15.75 0.53
N LEU A 242 12.07 14.81 -0.39
CA LEU A 242 11.92 13.37 -0.17
C LEU A 242 13.14 12.71 0.49
N ASP A 243 14.17 13.49 0.83
CA ASP A 243 15.39 12.95 1.44
C ASP A 243 15.10 12.27 2.79
N CYS A 244 15.33 10.96 2.83
CA CYS A 244 15.33 10.14 4.04
C CYS A 244 16.12 8.84 3.79
N LYS A 245 16.51 8.13 4.85
CA LYS A 245 17.20 6.84 4.76
C LYS A 245 16.37 5.77 4.07
N LEU A 246 15.04 5.78 4.22
CA LEU A 246 14.17 4.82 3.55
C LEU A 246 14.36 4.89 2.02
N PHE A 247 14.40 6.08 1.44
CA PHE A 247 14.56 6.26 -0.01
C PHE A 247 16.01 6.16 -0.50
N ARG A 248 17.00 6.43 0.36
CA ARG A 248 18.44 6.34 0.03
C ARG A 248 19.01 4.93 0.17
N GLU A 249 18.71 4.26 1.27
CA GLU A 249 19.43 3.06 1.72
C GLU A 249 18.52 1.83 1.85
N GLY A 250 17.28 2.04 2.31
CA GLY A 250 16.41 0.97 2.78
C GLY A 250 15.67 0.22 1.66
N PRO A 251 15.14 -0.98 1.96
CA PRO A 251 14.20 -1.61 1.04
C PRO A 251 12.98 -0.70 0.89
N LEU A 252 12.78 -0.20 -0.34
CA LEU A 252 11.61 0.61 -0.67
C LEU A 252 10.32 -0.17 -0.43
N PRO A 253 9.24 0.48 0.03
CA PRO A 253 7.95 -0.18 0.21
C PRO A 253 7.40 -0.68 -1.12
N ASP A 254 6.50 -1.65 -1.09
CA ASP A 254 5.84 -2.15 -2.30
C ASP A 254 4.82 -1.16 -2.86
N GLU A 255 4.23 -0.35 -1.98
CA GLU A 255 3.28 0.69 -2.30
C GLU A 255 3.75 2.06 -1.79
N LEU A 256 3.69 3.07 -2.65
CA LEU A 256 3.90 4.47 -2.26
C LEU A 256 2.73 5.31 -2.75
N GLU A 257 2.16 6.07 -1.82
CA GLU A 257 1.13 7.06 -2.10
C GLU A 257 1.59 8.41 -1.60
N ILE A 258 1.57 9.40 -2.48
CA ILE A 258 1.85 10.79 -2.18
C ILE A 258 0.67 11.59 -2.73
N SER A 259 0.03 12.39 -1.88
CA SER A 259 -1.15 13.17 -2.24
C SER A 259 -1.20 14.47 -1.45
N GLY A 260 -1.68 15.52 -2.10
CA GLY A 260 -1.90 16.85 -1.51
C GLY A 260 -3.25 17.41 -1.94
N ASN A 261 -3.75 18.41 -1.22
CA ASN A 261 -5.05 19.03 -1.49
C ASN A 261 -4.92 20.32 -2.32
N SER A 262 -3.72 20.90 -2.38
CA SER A 262 -3.49 22.15 -3.09
C SER A 262 -2.40 22.03 -4.16
N THR A 263 -1.99 23.17 -4.74
CA THR A 263 -0.85 23.24 -5.66
C THR A 263 0.40 22.80 -4.90
N VAL A 264 0.75 21.53 -5.07
CA VAL A 264 1.86 20.90 -4.37
C VAL A 264 3.15 21.59 -4.77
N THR A 265 3.90 22.11 -3.81
CA THR A 265 5.29 22.48 -4.05
C THR A 265 6.04 21.20 -4.37
N THR A 266 6.63 21.08 -5.56
CA THR A 266 7.39 19.88 -5.93
C THR A 266 8.51 19.66 -4.91
N PRO A 267 8.50 18.55 -4.15
CA PRO A 267 9.55 18.28 -3.19
C PRO A 267 10.86 18.05 -3.96
N LYS A 268 11.98 18.51 -3.39
CA LYS A 268 13.30 18.19 -3.93
C LYS A 268 13.54 16.68 -3.83
N ILE A 269 14.20 16.13 -4.84
CA ILE A 269 14.55 14.71 -4.90
C ILE A 269 16.01 14.65 -5.33
N SER A 270 16.85 13.99 -4.54
CA SER A 270 18.22 13.72 -4.93
C SER A 270 18.28 12.66 -6.04
N GLU A 271 19.27 12.76 -6.93
CA GLU A 271 19.48 11.78 -8.03
C GLU A 271 19.61 10.34 -7.52
N GLU A 272 20.19 10.16 -6.34
CA GLU A 272 20.27 8.85 -5.68
C GLU A 272 18.87 8.28 -5.40
N ILE A 273 17.95 9.09 -4.87
CA ILE A 273 16.57 8.67 -4.59
C ILE A 273 15.82 8.40 -5.89
N ILE A 274 15.97 9.27 -6.90
CA ILE A 274 15.39 9.07 -8.24
C ILE A 274 15.83 7.70 -8.78
N TRP A 275 17.13 7.42 -8.77
CA TRP A 275 17.67 6.14 -9.24
C TRP A 275 17.12 4.95 -8.45
N ASN A 276 17.06 5.04 -7.12
CA ASN A 276 16.52 3.98 -6.29
C ASN A 276 15.04 3.70 -6.59
N MET A 277 14.23 4.75 -6.74
CA MET A 277 12.80 4.64 -7.04
C MET A 277 12.53 4.07 -8.43
N LEU A 278 13.32 4.46 -9.43
CA LEU A 278 13.10 4.07 -10.82
C LEU A 278 13.74 2.71 -11.13
N ALA A 279 15.05 2.55 -10.89
CA ALA A 279 15.81 1.42 -11.42
C ALA A 279 15.83 0.18 -10.52
N LYS A 280 15.79 0.35 -9.19
CA LYS A 280 15.97 -0.78 -8.25
C LYS A 280 14.66 -1.45 -7.84
N LYS A 281 13.52 -0.81 -8.04
CA LYS A 281 12.24 -1.26 -7.49
C LYS A 281 11.22 -1.54 -8.59
N LYS A 282 10.59 -2.71 -8.49
CA LYS A 282 9.32 -2.98 -9.16
C LYS A 282 8.21 -2.64 -8.17
N TRP A 283 7.43 -1.61 -8.48
CA TRP A 283 6.36 -1.16 -7.61
C TRP A 283 5.10 -2.00 -7.83
N VAL A 284 4.42 -2.34 -6.74
CA VAL A 284 3.07 -2.92 -6.81
C VAL A 284 2.09 -1.80 -7.12
N SER A 285 2.16 -0.71 -6.35
CA SER A 285 1.30 0.46 -6.50
C SER A 285 2.08 1.75 -6.31
N LEU A 286 1.89 2.71 -7.22
CA LEU A 286 2.37 4.09 -7.08
C LEU A 286 1.20 5.04 -7.27
N ARG A 287 1.04 5.98 -6.35
CA ARG A 287 0.14 7.12 -6.48
C ARG A 287 0.91 8.39 -6.18
N MET A 288 0.90 9.36 -7.09
CA MET A 288 1.64 10.61 -6.91
C MET A 288 1.01 11.79 -7.64
N PRO A 289 1.28 13.03 -7.22
CA PRO A 289 0.92 14.21 -7.98
C PRO A 289 1.76 14.32 -9.26
N VAL A 290 1.22 14.95 -10.30
CA VAL A 290 1.89 15.11 -11.60
C VAL A 290 3.19 15.93 -11.48
N GLU A 291 3.26 16.88 -10.56
CA GLU A 291 4.45 17.69 -10.32
C GLU A 291 5.63 16.82 -9.90
N LEU A 292 5.36 15.86 -9.00
CA LEU A 292 6.34 14.89 -8.54
C LEU A 292 6.73 13.93 -9.68
N TRP A 293 5.75 13.51 -10.48
CA TRP A 293 6.02 12.70 -11.67
C TRP A 293 6.96 13.40 -12.65
N VAL A 294 6.69 14.68 -12.97
CA VAL A 294 7.52 15.47 -13.89
C VAL A 294 8.94 15.56 -13.37
N GLU A 295 9.14 15.81 -12.07
CA GLU A 295 10.47 15.83 -11.45
C GLU A 295 11.19 14.49 -11.57
N LEU A 296 10.50 13.40 -11.19
CA LEU A 296 11.04 12.05 -11.26
C LEU A 296 11.42 11.65 -12.70
N MET A 297 10.68 12.11 -13.70
CA MET A 297 10.87 11.73 -15.09
C MET A 297 11.77 12.69 -15.88
N LYS A 298 12.25 13.80 -15.30
CA LYS A 298 13.20 14.73 -15.98
C LYS A 298 14.34 13.97 -16.68
N PRO A 299 14.80 14.38 -17.87
CA PRO A 299 15.92 13.69 -18.52
C PRO A 299 17.17 13.64 -17.62
N SER A 300 17.83 12.48 -17.56
CA SER A 300 19.09 12.27 -16.85
C SER A 300 20.09 11.50 -17.72
N GLU A 301 21.36 11.49 -17.33
CA GLU A 301 22.40 10.73 -18.06
C GLU A 301 22.15 9.22 -18.05
N GLN A 302 21.48 8.72 -17.01
CA GLN A 302 21.15 7.30 -16.88
C GLN A 302 19.73 7.01 -17.38
N PRO A 303 19.51 5.87 -18.05
CA PRO A 303 18.18 5.49 -18.51
C PRO A 303 17.26 5.21 -17.31
N LYS A 304 16.05 5.77 -17.36
CA LYS A 304 15.01 5.70 -16.33
C LYS A 304 14.04 4.57 -16.64
N LEU A 305 14.15 3.44 -15.94
CA LEU A 305 13.25 2.30 -16.15
C LEU A 305 12.26 2.11 -15.00
N LEU A 306 11.17 2.88 -14.98
CA LEU A 306 10.11 2.66 -13.98
C LEU A 306 9.24 1.45 -14.38
N ARG A 307 9.10 0.49 -13.45
CA ARG A 307 8.18 -0.66 -13.57
C ARG A 307 7.17 -0.66 -12.44
N VAL A 308 5.89 -0.63 -12.79
CA VAL A 308 4.80 -0.51 -11.82
C VAL A 308 3.59 -1.36 -12.23
N GLY A 309 2.97 -2.04 -11.26
CA GLY A 309 1.72 -2.77 -11.48
C GLY A 309 0.55 -1.80 -11.69
N TYR A 310 0.30 -0.98 -10.67
CA TYR A 310 -0.75 0.04 -10.65
C TYR A 310 -0.13 1.42 -10.48
N LEU A 311 -0.34 2.32 -11.44
CA LEU A 311 0.10 3.71 -11.36
C LEU A 311 -1.10 4.64 -11.38
N GLN A 312 -1.15 5.57 -10.44
CA GLN A 312 -2.09 6.68 -10.44
C GLN A 312 -1.36 8.02 -10.40
N ILE A 313 -1.64 8.86 -11.40
CA ILE A 313 -1.12 10.23 -11.49
C ILE A 313 -2.28 11.19 -11.24
N VAL A 314 -2.12 12.04 -10.23
CA VAL A 314 -3.14 13.02 -9.84
C VAL A 314 -2.70 14.41 -10.28
N PHE A 315 -3.55 15.11 -11.02
CA PHE A 315 -3.34 16.49 -11.41
C PHE A 315 -4.10 17.38 -10.43
N CYS A 316 -3.37 18.18 -9.66
CA CYS A 316 -3.95 19.15 -8.74
C CYS A 316 -4.56 20.36 -9.50
N PRO A 317 -5.38 21.19 -8.83
CA PRO A 317 -5.91 22.39 -9.46
C PRO A 317 -4.79 23.31 -9.94
N GLY A 318 -4.75 23.61 -11.24
CA GLY A 318 -3.73 24.47 -11.85
C GLY A 318 -2.55 23.73 -12.49
N SER A 319 -2.45 22.41 -12.30
CA SER A 319 -1.47 21.58 -13.01
C SER A 319 -1.77 21.54 -14.51
N SER A 320 -0.73 21.53 -15.34
CA SER A 320 -0.82 21.32 -16.79
C SER A 320 -0.42 19.89 -17.16
N ILE A 321 -1.01 19.38 -18.24
CA ILE A 321 -0.57 18.11 -18.86
C ILE A 321 0.87 18.27 -19.34
N PRO A 322 1.80 17.39 -18.93
CA PRO A 322 3.19 17.49 -19.36
C PRO A 322 3.28 17.36 -20.88
N THR A 323 4.10 18.20 -21.52
CA THR A 323 4.42 18.02 -22.94
C THR A 323 5.20 16.72 -23.13
N PRO A 324 4.86 15.89 -24.14
CA PRO A 324 5.67 14.75 -24.51
C PRO A 324 7.13 15.15 -24.71
N VAL A 325 8.04 14.57 -23.93
CA VAL A 325 9.47 14.83 -24.10
C VAL A 325 10.04 13.74 -24.99
N VAL A 326 10.48 14.14 -26.19
CA VAL A 326 11.12 13.24 -27.15
C VAL A 326 12.38 12.64 -26.51
N GLY A 327 12.48 11.31 -26.52
CA GLY A 327 13.63 10.60 -25.96
C GLY A 327 13.55 10.29 -24.46
N MET A 328 12.42 10.55 -23.79
CA MET A 328 12.20 9.98 -22.47
C MET A 328 12.04 8.47 -22.53
N ASP A 329 12.67 7.78 -21.57
CA ASP A 329 12.42 6.36 -21.36
C ASP A 329 10.95 6.14 -20.99
N ARG A 330 10.32 5.19 -21.68
CA ARG A 330 8.91 4.90 -21.48
C ARG A 330 8.71 4.11 -20.19
N VAL A 331 7.68 4.48 -19.44
CA VAL A 331 7.31 3.78 -18.20
C VAL A 331 6.53 2.52 -18.52
N THR A 332 6.93 1.40 -17.89
CA THR A 332 6.19 0.15 -17.98
C THR A 332 5.17 0.08 -16.86
N ALA A 333 3.89 0.26 -17.18
CA ALA A 333 2.78 0.18 -16.23
C ALA A 333 1.75 -0.84 -16.72
N GLY A 334 1.21 -1.70 -15.84
CA GLY A 334 0.11 -2.59 -16.21
C GLY A 334 -1.25 -1.89 -16.20
N TYR A 335 -1.46 -1.03 -15.21
CA TYR A 335 -2.65 -0.22 -15.03
C TYR A 335 -2.26 1.25 -14.79
N LEU A 336 -2.91 2.18 -15.49
CA LEU A 336 -2.71 3.62 -15.36
C LEU A 336 -4.05 4.31 -15.10
N SER A 337 -4.12 5.04 -13.99
CA SER A 337 -5.21 5.97 -13.69
C SER A 337 -4.68 7.41 -13.68
N ILE A 338 -5.24 8.26 -14.53
CA ILE A 338 -4.99 9.69 -14.54
C ILE A 338 -6.22 10.36 -13.94
N ARG A 339 -6.04 11.07 -12.83
CA ARG A 339 -7.12 11.81 -12.19
C ARG A 339 -6.88 13.30 -12.35
N LEU A 340 -7.72 13.94 -13.15
CA LEU A 340 -7.72 15.36 -13.43
C LEU A 340 -8.60 16.08 -12.39
N THR A 341 -8.00 16.62 -11.32
CA THR A 341 -8.74 17.38 -10.30
C THR A 341 -8.75 18.86 -10.66
N ASN A 342 -9.84 19.32 -11.25
CA ASN A 342 -10.06 20.74 -11.50
C ASN A 342 -11.18 21.25 -10.58
N ALA A 343 -10.82 22.00 -9.54
CA ALA A 343 -11.77 22.42 -8.52
C ALA A 343 -12.83 23.41 -9.03
N LYS A 344 -12.66 24.00 -10.22
CA LYS A 344 -13.55 25.09 -10.69
C LYS A 344 -13.99 24.99 -12.15
N ASN A 345 -13.27 24.28 -13.01
CA ASN A 345 -13.61 24.19 -14.43
C ASN A 345 -13.87 22.73 -14.84
N LEU A 346 -14.85 22.56 -15.71
CA LEU A 346 -15.05 21.30 -16.42
C LEU A 346 -13.89 21.08 -17.39
N LEU A 347 -13.49 19.83 -17.53
CA LEU A 347 -12.49 19.43 -18.51
C LEU A 347 -13.03 19.63 -19.93
N THR A 348 -12.13 20.02 -20.81
CA THR A 348 -12.40 20.28 -22.22
C THR A 348 -12.00 19.09 -23.09
N ILE A 349 -12.39 19.14 -24.37
CA ILE A 349 -11.94 18.19 -25.39
C ILE A 349 -10.41 18.23 -25.51
N THR A 350 -9.82 19.43 -25.50
CA THR A 350 -8.37 19.61 -25.60
C THR A 350 -7.61 18.97 -24.44
N ASP A 351 -8.14 19.03 -23.22
CA ASP A 351 -7.52 18.37 -22.06
C ASP A 351 -7.51 16.84 -22.24
N ALA A 352 -8.58 16.28 -22.81
CA ALA A 352 -8.67 14.85 -23.10
C ALA A 352 -7.65 14.43 -24.17
N GLU A 353 -7.61 15.16 -25.28
CA GLU A 353 -6.69 14.90 -26.38
C GLU A 353 -5.23 14.97 -25.93
N GLN A 354 -4.85 16.02 -25.20
CA GLN A 354 -3.50 16.18 -24.65
C GLN A 354 -3.14 15.07 -23.68
N THR A 355 -4.09 14.64 -22.84
CA THR A 355 -3.85 13.54 -21.88
C THR A 355 -3.59 12.23 -22.62
N LEU A 356 -4.39 11.92 -23.64
CA LEU A 356 -4.26 10.69 -24.42
C LEU A 356 -2.96 10.69 -25.25
N ASP A 357 -2.60 11.81 -25.86
CA ASP A 357 -1.33 11.97 -26.58
C ASP A 357 -0.12 11.76 -25.65
N TRP A 358 -0.15 12.39 -24.47
CA TRP A 358 0.87 12.18 -23.44
C TRP A 358 0.96 10.72 -23.00
N VAL A 359 -0.17 10.03 -22.81
CA VAL A 359 -0.18 8.61 -22.45
C VAL A 359 0.44 7.76 -23.56
N SER A 360 0.09 8.03 -24.81
CA SER A 360 0.57 7.28 -25.97
C SER A 360 2.10 7.34 -26.13
N THR A 361 2.72 8.44 -25.68
CA THR A 361 4.15 8.68 -25.83
C THR A 361 4.97 8.25 -24.62
N ALA A 362 4.43 8.40 -23.41
CA ALA A 362 5.19 8.20 -22.17
C ALA A 362 5.12 6.77 -21.60
N PHE A 363 4.17 5.94 -22.04
CA PHE A 363 3.91 4.63 -21.43
C PHE A 363 4.02 3.46 -22.42
N VAL A 364 4.37 2.28 -21.90
CA VAL A 364 4.37 0.99 -22.60
C VAL A 364 3.84 -0.13 -21.71
N GLY A 365 3.40 -1.22 -22.32
CA GLY A 365 2.92 -2.42 -21.61
C GLY A 365 1.61 -2.22 -20.85
N LEU A 366 0.91 -1.12 -21.11
CA LEU A 366 -0.34 -0.78 -20.45
C LEU A 366 -1.46 -1.69 -20.92
N GLU A 367 -2.19 -2.28 -19.96
CA GLU A 367 -3.36 -3.11 -20.21
C GLU A 367 -4.66 -2.37 -19.91
N THR A 368 -4.66 -1.43 -18.97
CA THR A 368 -5.83 -0.63 -18.61
C THR A 368 -5.47 0.83 -18.43
N LEU A 369 -6.18 1.70 -19.15
CA LEU A 369 -6.11 3.16 -19.01
C LEU A 369 -7.44 3.68 -18.47
N ILE A 370 -7.38 4.45 -17.38
CA ILE A 370 -8.53 5.22 -16.88
C ILE A 370 -8.13 6.70 -16.80
N VAL A 371 -8.88 7.56 -17.47
CA VAL A 371 -8.79 9.03 -17.34
C VAL A 371 -10.08 9.51 -16.66
N ASP A 372 -9.96 10.06 -15.47
CA ASP A 372 -11.07 10.49 -14.62
C ASP A 372 -10.97 12.00 -14.33
N GLY A 373 -12.12 12.66 -14.15
CA GLY A 373 -12.21 14.06 -13.79
C GLY A 373 -13.59 14.68 -14.07
N PRO A 374 -13.85 15.90 -13.55
CA PRO A 374 -15.11 16.59 -13.73
C PRO A 374 -15.32 16.93 -15.21
N SER A 375 -16.32 16.33 -15.84
CA SER A 375 -16.59 16.44 -17.27
C SER A 375 -18.03 16.89 -17.55
N GLY A 376 -18.18 17.75 -18.55
CA GLY A 376 -19.49 18.16 -19.06
C GLY A 376 -20.09 17.14 -20.03
N PRO A 377 -21.40 17.27 -20.35
CA PRO A 377 -22.06 16.39 -21.32
C PRO A 377 -21.43 16.49 -22.72
N GLU A 378 -20.90 17.65 -23.11
CA GLU A 378 -20.24 17.86 -24.40
C GLU A 378 -19.00 16.99 -24.56
N LEU A 379 -18.14 16.93 -23.54
CA LEU A 379 -16.95 16.09 -23.53
C LEU A 379 -17.31 14.60 -23.57
N LYS A 380 -18.29 14.16 -22.76
CA LYS A 380 -18.76 12.77 -22.79
C LYS A 380 -19.35 12.40 -24.15
N TYR A 381 -20.10 13.31 -24.79
CA TYR A 381 -20.60 13.10 -26.14
C TYR A 381 -19.47 12.97 -27.17
N PHE A 382 -18.48 13.86 -27.10
CA PHE A 382 -17.29 13.81 -27.95
C PHE A 382 -16.58 12.45 -27.84
N ILE A 383 -16.29 11.99 -26.63
CA ILE A 383 -15.62 10.69 -26.41
C ILE A 383 -16.45 9.52 -26.96
N ARG A 384 -17.78 9.56 -26.85
CA ARG A 384 -18.67 8.52 -27.41
C ARG A 384 -18.75 8.54 -28.93
N SER A 385 -18.61 9.71 -29.56
CA SER A 385 -18.78 9.86 -31.00
C SER A 385 -17.48 9.73 -31.80
N HIS A 386 -16.33 9.62 -31.14
CA HIS A 386 -15.02 9.56 -31.77
C HIS A 386 -14.30 8.25 -31.44
N THR A 387 -13.50 7.77 -32.39
CA THR A 387 -12.60 6.63 -32.19
C THR A 387 -11.27 7.14 -31.63
N ILE A 388 -10.82 6.55 -30.53
CA ILE A 388 -9.51 6.81 -29.94
C ILE A 388 -8.58 5.68 -30.34
N ASP A 389 -7.54 5.99 -31.09
CA ASP A 389 -6.50 5.03 -31.48
C ASP A 389 -5.18 5.35 -30.77
N ILE A 390 -4.59 4.35 -30.12
CA ILE A 390 -3.32 4.45 -29.37
C ILE A 390 -2.39 3.35 -29.88
N PRO A 391 -1.83 3.49 -31.10
CA PRO A 391 -1.08 2.41 -31.76
C PRO A 391 0.23 2.07 -31.04
N THR A 392 0.72 2.98 -30.20
CA THR A 392 1.95 2.81 -29.42
C THR A 392 1.83 1.84 -28.26
N ILE A 393 0.61 1.42 -27.90
CA ILE A 393 0.32 0.55 -26.75
C ILE A 393 -0.58 -0.62 -27.20
N PRO A 394 -0.04 -1.59 -27.96
CA PRO A 394 -0.83 -2.72 -28.48
C PRO A 394 -1.35 -3.68 -27.39
N THR A 395 -0.85 -3.55 -26.16
CA THR A 395 -1.27 -4.36 -25.00
C THR A 395 -2.55 -3.88 -24.34
N LEU A 396 -3.09 -2.73 -24.77
CA LEU A 396 -4.21 -2.07 -24.13
C LEU A 396 -5.50 -2.87 -24.34
N LYS A 397 -6.10 -3.34 -23.24
CA LYS A 397 -7.33 -4.15 -23.23
C LYS A 397 -8.54 -3.38 -22.75
N ARG A 398 -8.34 -2.25 -22.08
CA ARG A 398 -9.41 -1.40 -21.55
C ARG A 398 -9.01 0.07 -21.55
N ILE A 399 -9.92 0.92 -22.03
CA ILE A 399 -9.80 2.37 -22.02
C ILE A 399 -11.10 2.94 -21.46
N GLU A 400 -11.01 3.75 -20.42
CA GLU A 400 -12.12 4.49 -19.86
C GLU A 400 -11.74 5.97 -19.75
N VAL A 401 -12.56 6.86 -20.31
CA VAL A 401 -12.31 8.30 -20.33
C VAL A 401 -13.58 9.01 -19.87
N PHE A 402 -13.51 9.65 -18.70
CA PHE A 402 -14.60 10.40 -18.06
C PHE A 402 -15.91 9.60 -17.88
N ASP A 403 -15.79 8.41 -17.30
CA ASP A 403 -16.86 7.41 -17.12
C ASP A 403 -17.45 6.88 -18.45
N VAL A 404 -16.78 7.13 -19.57
CA VAL A 404 -17.11 6.52 -20.87
C VAL A 404 -16.09 5.43 -21.13
N GLU A 405 -16.55 4.19 -21.04
CA GLU A 405 -15.78 3.06 -21.52
C GLU A 405 -15.64 3.21 -23.05
N CYS A 406 -14.42 3.50 -23.49
CA CYS A 406 -14.07 3.66 -24.91
C CYS A 406 -13.78 2.31 -25.56
N LEU A 407 -14.01 1.21 -24.82
CA LEU A 407 -13.75 -0.12 -25.33
C LEU A 407 -14.61 -0.42 -26.53
N HIS A 408 -13.88 -0.76 -27.59
CA HIS A 408 -14.17 -1.75 -28.61
C HIS A 408 -15.55 -2.40 -28.44
N ASP A 409 -16.52 -1.97 -29.24
CA ASP A 409 -17.73 -2.75 -29.42
C ASP A 409 -17.39 -3.92 -30.38
N PRO A 410 -17.23 -5.16 -29.89
CA PRO A 410 -17.11 -6.32 -30.77
C PRO A 410 -18.37 -6.54 -31.62
N ASN A 411 -19.45 -5.77 -31.42
CA ASN A 411 -20.61 -5.79 -32.33
C ASN A 411 -20.49 -4.79 -33.50
N ILE A 412 -19.59 -3.79 -33.43
CA ILE A 412 -19.28 -2.90 -34.56
C ILE A 412 -18.28 -3.59 -35.51
N ILE A 413 -17.31 -4.32 -34.95
CA ILE A 413 -16.41 -5.20 -35.67
C ILE A 413 -17.00 -6.60 -35.59
N ARG A 414 -17.83 -7.00 -36.56
CA ARG A 414 -18.40 -8.37 -36.64
C ARG A 414 -17.33 -9.40 -36.28
N ASP A 415 -17.68 -10.45 -35.53
CA ASP A 415 -16.79 -11.54 -35.06
C ASP A 415 -15.84 -12.15 -36.13
N ASP A 416 -16.08 -11.85 -37.41
CA ASP A 416 -15.29 -12.31 -38.55
C ASP A 416 -14.26 -11.28 -39.08
N SER A 417 -14.20 -10.07 -38.51
CA SER A 417 -13.29 -9.03 -38.99
C SER A 417 -11.90 -9.25 -38.41
N LYS A 418 -10.94 -9.57 -39.27
CA LYS A 418 -9.53 -9.62 -38.89
C LYS A 418 -9.06 -8.19 -38.60
N ILE A 419 -8.78 -7.91 -37.33
CA ILE A 419 -8.15 -6.65 -36.92
C ILE A 419 -6.69 -6.71 -37.37
N VAL A 420 -6.31 -5.85 -38.29
CA VAL A 420 -4.91 -5.68 -38.72
C VAL A 420 -4.32 -4.55 -37.89
N CYS A 421 -3.50 -4.89 -36.89
CA CYS A 421 -2.74 -3.90 -36.14
C CYS A 421 -1.46 -3.56 -36.93
N LEU A 422 -1.35 -2.32 -37.41
CA LEU A 422 -0.15 -1.81 -38.07
C LEU A 422 0.71 -1.04 -37.05
N SER A 423 2.04 -1.16 -37.13
CA SER A 423 2.92 -0.18 -36.45
C SER A 423 2.71 1.21 -37.05
N LEU A 424 3.14 2.28 -36.37
CA LEU A 424 3.00 3.65 -36.90
C LEU A 424 3.63 3.81 -38.29
N GLU A 425 4.82 3.22 -38.49
CA GLU A 425 5.51 3.24 -39.78
C GLU A 425 4.73 2.44 -40.84
N ALA A 426 4.17 1.28 -40.46
CA ALA A 426 3.34 0.48 -41.34
C ALA A 426 2.00 1.18 -41.66
N TRP A 427 1.47 1.98 -40.74
CA TRP A 427 0.28 2.81 -40.93
C TRP A 427 0.55 3.96 -41.90
N GLU A 428 1.68 4.66 -41.77
CA GLU A 428 2.09 5.69 -42.74
C GLU A 428 2.30 5.09 -44.14
N LEU A 429 2.92 3.91 -44.22
CA LEU A 429 3.07 3.16 -45.47
C LEU A 429 1.71 2.72 -46.03
N PHE A 430 0.78 2.31 -45.18
CA PHE A 430 -0.57 1.92 -45.59
C PHE A 430 -1.34 3.13 -46.13
N GLY A 431 -1.34 4.24 -45.39
CA GLY A 431 -2.00 5.49 -45.78
C GLY A 431 -1.43 6.13 -47.05
N SER A 432 -0.13 5.92 -47.32
CA SER A 432 0.51 6.35 -48.57
C SER A 432 0.38 5.35 -49.73
N GLY A 433 -0.26 4.19 -49.51
CA GLY A 433 -0.43 3.14 -50.51
C GLY A 433 0.85 2.33 -50.81
N LYS A 434 1.91 2.50 -50.02
CA LYS A 434 3.24 1.88 -50.21
C LYS A 434 3.47 0.62 -49.39
N LEU A 435 2.58 0.29 -48.46
CA LEU A 435 2.76 -0.89 -47.59
C LEU A 435 2.90 -2.19 -48.40
N GLY A 436 2.14 -2.33 -49.49
CA GLY A 436 2.25 -3.50 -50.37
C GLY A 436 3.62 -3.64 -51.02
N ASP A 437 4.22 -2.53 -51.46
CA ASP A 437 5.54 -2.50 -52.07
C ASP A 437 6.63 -2.86 -51.05
N GLU A 438 6.52 -2.33 -49.83
CA GLU A 438 7.46 -2.60 -48.75
C GLU A 438 7.38 -4.07 -48.28
N LEU A 439 6.16 -4.62 -48.16
CA LEU A 439 5.94 -6.02 -47.84
C LEU A 439 6.46 -6.96 -48.96
N ALA A 440 6.29 -6.58 -50.23
CA ALA A 440 6.83 -7.34 -51.36
C ALA A 440 8.37 -7.31 -51.41
N ASN A 441 8.98 -6.16 -51.07
CA ASN A 441 10.43 -5.99 -51.06
C ASN A 441 11.12 -6.66 -49.87
N SER A 442 10.45 -6.73 -48.72
CA SER A 442 10.98 -7.34 -47.49
C SER A 442 10.99 -8.87 -47.51
N GLN A 443 10.46 -9.53 -48.56
CA GLN A 443 10.24 -10.98 -48.61
C GLN A 443 9.42 -11.52 -47.43
N THR A 444 8.57 -10.68 -46.82
CA THR A 444 7.72 -11.09 -45.69
C THR A 444 6.69 -12.11 -46.18
N ASP A 445 6.61 -13.26 -45.53
CA ASP A 445 5.64 -14.31 -45.86
C ASP A 445 4.22 -13.85 -45.52
N LEU A 446 3.50 -13.33 -46.52
CA LEU A 446 2.15 -12.81 -46.40
C LEU A 446 1.12 -13.88 -46.01
N SER A 447 1.45 -15.18 -46.12
CA SER A 447 0.56 -16.27 -45.68
C SER A 447 0.37 -16.29 -44.15
N GLN A 448 1.22 -15.59 -43.40
CA GLN A 448 1.03 -15.42 -41.95
C GLN A 448 0.04 -14.31 -41.59
N LEU A 449 -0.39 -13.48 -42.56
CA LEU A 449 -1.40 -12.43 -42.36
C LEU A 449 -2.81 -12.89 -42.76
N SER A 450 -2.94 -14.08 -43.36
CA SER A 450 -4.19 -14.63 -43.90
C SER A 450 -4.92 -15.56 -42.94
#